data_AF-A0A068T2A5-F1
#
_entry.id   AF-A0A068T2A5-F1
#
_cell.length_a   1.000
_cell.length_b   1.000
_cell.length_c   1.000
_cell.angle_alpha   90.00
_cell.angle_beta   90.00
_cell.angle_gamma   90.00
#
_symmetry.space_group_name_H-M   'P 1'
#
loop_
_entity.id
_entity.type
_entity.pdbx_description
1 polymer ?
#
loop_
_entity_poly.entity_id
_entity_poly.type
_entity_poly.pdbx_seq_one_letter_code
_entity_poly.pdbx_strand_id
1 'polypeptide(L)'
;MSMIICAITDSFWLGKAGWTLSPAYDLNPVPTDLKARVLTTNIDLDEGTCSLDLLEAASEYFALTLSQARVIIKEVAGVTATWRDTAKAVGARGSEINRMGSAFEHDDLKRALVL
;
A
#
# COMPACT_ATOMS: atom_id res chain seq x y z
N MET A 1 2.71 -4.54 1.18
CA MET A 1 1.71 -4.36 0.10
C MET A 1 2.40 -3.61 -1.01
N SER A 2 2.87 -4.29 -2.04
CA SER A 2 3.43 -3.61 -3.21
C SER A 2 2.25 -3.18 -4.08
N MET A 3 1.48 -2.21 -3.59
CA MET A 3 0.63 -1.42 -4.48
C MET A 3 1.60 -0.76 -5.45
N ILE A 4 1.61 -1.24 -6.70
CA ILE A 4 2.14 -0.43 -7.77
C ILE A 4 1.31 0.83 -7.72
N ILE A 5 1.95 1.93 -7.32
CA ILE A 5 1.44 3.27 -7.53
C ILE A 5 1.41 3.42 -9.05
N CYS A 6 0.31 2.96 -9.65
CA CYS A 6 -0.11 3.33 -10.97
C CYS A 6 -1.16 4.41 -10.71
N ALA A 7 -0.72 5.66 -10.84
CA ALA A 7 -1.50 6.87 -10.62
C ALA A 7 -2.07 7.13 -9.20
N ILE A 8 -1.19 7.35 -8.21
CA ILE A 8 -1.32 8.63 -7.49
C ILE A 8 -0.88 9.67 -8.50
N THR A 9 -1.78 10.03 -9.40
CA THR A 9 -1.60 11.24 -10.16
C THR A 9 -1.90 12.33 -9.14
N ASP A 10 -0.93 13.21 -8.89
CA ASP A 10 -1.03 14.37 -8.01
C ASP A 10 -2.03 15.40 -8.58
N SER A 11 -3.26 14.94 -8.80
CA SER A 11 -4.38 15.71 -9.28
C SER A 11 -4.94 16.43 -8.07
N PHE A 12 -4.66 17.73 -8.02
CA PHE A 12 -5.30 18.62 -7.08
C PHE A 12 -6.64 19.06 -7.66
N TRP A 13 -7.71 18.97 -6.86
CA TRP A 13 -8.97 19.61 -7.21
C TRP A 13 -9.12 20.90 -6.40
N LEU A 14 -9.70 21.92 -7.03
CA LEU A 14 -9.96 23.19 -6.37
C LEU A 14 -11.23 23.06 -5.52
N GLY A 15 -11.06 22.92 -4.21
CA GLY A 15 -12.13 23.01 -3.23
C GLY A 15 -12.41 24.46 -2.82
N LYS A 16 -13.46 24.66 -2.02
CA LYS A 16 -13.83 25.99 -1.48
C LYS A 16 -12.74 26.61 -0.58
N ALA A 17 -11.82 25.80 -0.07
CA ALA A 17 -10.73 26.22 0.82
C ALA A 17 -9.33 26.13 0.17
N GLY A 18 -9.26 25.97 -1.16
CA GLY A 18 -8.00 25.82 -1.89
C GLY A 18 -7.81 24.42 -2.48
N TRP A 19 -6.57 24.07 -2.82
CA TRP A 19 -6.23 22.79 -3.43
C TRP A 19 -6.30 21.66 -2.40
N THR A 20 -6.99 20.58 -2.76
CA THR A 20 -7.01 19.34 -1.97
C THR A 20 -6.59 18.19 -2.87
N LEU A 21 -5.88 17.21 -2.30
CA LEU A 21 -5.53 15.97 -3.00
C LEU A 21 -6.82 15.23 -3.38
N SER A 22 -6.97 14.90 -4.65
CA SER A 22 -8.04 14.01 -5.08
C SER A 22 -7.92 12.63 -4.42
N PRO A 23 -9.02 11.87 -4.30
CA PRO A 23 -8.96 10.49 -3.82
C PRO A 23 -7.98 9.66 -4.65
N ALA A 24 -7.30 8.71 -4.00
CA ALA A 24 -6.47 7.75 -4.72
C ALA A 24 -7.30 6.91 -5.70
N TYR A 25 -6.78 6.70 -6.90
CA TYR A 25 -7.42 5.90 -7.95
C TYR A 25 -6.40 4.96 -8.60
N ASP A 26 -6.90 4.02 -9.42
CA ASP A 26 -6.08 3.04 -10.17
C ASP A 26 -5.16 2.16 -9.27
N LEU A 27 -5.61 1.86 -8.05
CA LEU A 27 -4.92 0.96 -7.14
C LEU A 27 -5.07 -0.49 -7.62
N ASN A 28 -3.99 -1.04 -8.21
CA ASN A 28 -3.96 -2.42 -8.68
C ASN A 28 -2.94 -3.26 -7.89
N PRO A 29 -3.38 -4.29 -7.13
CA PRO A 29 -2.45 -5.21 -6.49
C PRO A 29 -1.72 -6.03 -7.56
N VAL A 30 -0.41 -6.19 -7.39
CA VAL A 30 0.40 -6.96 -8.33
C VAL A 30 0.99 -8.19 -7.66
N PRO A 31 0.63 -9.40 -8.13
CA PRO A 31 1.17 -10.63 -7.56
C PRO A 31 2.61 -10.84 -8.06
N THR A 32 3.39 -11.55 -7.26
CA THR A 32 4.83 -11.72 -7.47
C THR A 32 5.21 -12.50 -8.72
N ASP A 33 4.28 -13.25 -9.33
CA ASP A 33 4.46 -13.89 -10.64
C ASP A 33 4.52 -12.87 -11.79
N LEU A 34 3.92 -11.68 -11.61
CA LEU A 34 3.89 -10.64 -12.64
C LEU A 34 5.05 -9.64 -12.49
N LYS A 35 5.35 -9.20 -11.26
CA LYS A 35 6.43 -8.24 -11.00
C LYS A 35 6.98 -8.42 -9.59
N ALA A 36 8.29 -8.18 -9.43
CA ALA A 36 8.91 -8.05 -8.12
C ALA A 36 8.30 -6.87 -7.33
N ARG A 37 8.34 -6.98 -5.99
CA ARG A 37 7.83 -5.97 -5.06
C ARG A 37 8.77 -4.75 -4.95
N VAL A 38 8.87 -4.01 -6.05
CA VAL A 38 9.64 -2.77 -6.17
C VAL A 38 8.67 -1.61 -6.36
N LEU A 39 8.88 -0.54 -5.59
CA LEU A 39 8.06 0.66 -5.64
C LEU A 39 8.25 1.39 -6.98
N THR A 40 7.19 1.99 -7.50
CA THR A 40 7.25 2.85 -8.69
C THR A 40 7.61 4.28 -8.35
N THR A 41 7.23 4.73 -7.15
CA THR A 41 7.70 5.97 -6.53
C THR A 41 8.51 5.57 -5.32
N ASN A 42 9.82 5.80 -5.34
CA ASN A 42 10.67 5.43 -4.23
C ASN A 42 10.38 6.32 -3.01
N ILE A 43 10.49 5.71 -1.83
CA ILE A 43 10.39 6.40 -0.53
C ILE A 43 11.76 6.94 -0.12
N ASP A 44 12.80 6.17 -0.44
CA ASP A 44 14.20 6.53 -0.29
C ASP A 44 14.78 6.97 -1.64
N LEU A 45 15.86 7.77 -1.63
CA LEU A 45 16.47 8.28 -2.85
C LEU A 45 17.26 7.20 -3.61
N ASP A 46 17.78 6.22 -2.89
CA ASP A 46 18.71 5.21 -3.40
C ASP A 46 18.08 3.81 -3.43
N GLU A 47 17.09 3.53 -2.56
CA GLU A 47 16.45 2.21 -2.45
C GLU A 47 14.94 2.20 -2.81
N GLY A 48 14.58 1.39 -3.82
CA GLY A 48 13.18 1.20 -4.29
C GLY A 48 12.47 -0.04 -3.72
N THR A 49 13.06 -0.73 -2.75
CA THR A 49 12.48 -1.96 -2.18
C THR A 49 11.18 -1.65 -1.43
N CYS A 50 10.13 -2.46 -1.63
CA CYS A 50 8.91 -2.34 -0.84
C CYS A 50 9.13 -2.97 0.55
N SER A 51 9.72 -2.21 1.48
CA SER A 51 10.13 -2.63 2.83
C SER A 51 9.51 -1.75 3.93
N LEU A 52 9.08 -2.36 5.04
CA LEU A 52 8.65 -1.61 6.22
C LEU A 52 9.82 -0.90 6.91
N ASP A 53 11.02 -1.46 6.86
CA ASP A 53 12.19 -0.86 7.49
C ASP A 53 12.57 0.47 6.81
N LEU A 54 12.47 0.53 5.48
CA LEU A 54 12.62 1.78 4.72
C LEU A 54 11.51 2.78 5.04
N LEU A 55 10.28 2.31 5.21
CA LEU A 55 9.13 3.15 5.54
C LEU A 55 9.27 3.78 6.93
N GLU A 56 9.71 3.01 7.93
CA GLU A 56 10.00 3.50 9.27
C GLU A 56 11.21 4.45 9.28
N ALA A 57 12.28 4.13 8.56
CA ALA A 57 13.46 4.98 8.47
C ALA A 57 13.18 6.33 7.80
N ALA A 58 12.30 6.37 6.80
CA ALA A 58 11.94 7.59 6.09
C ALA A 58 10.85 8.42 6.79
N SER A 59 10.24 7.94 7.88
CA SER A 59 9.04 8.59 8.44
C SER A 59 9.27 10.05 8.84
N GLU A 60 10.43 10.34 9.43
CA GLU A 60 10.77 11.70 9.88
C GLU A 60 10.93 12.67 8.71
N TYR A 61 11.42 12.20 7.56
CA TYR A 61 11.50 13.00 6.33
C TYR A 61 10.11 13.46 5.86
N PHE A 62 9.08 12.63 6.08
CA PHE A 62 7.68 12.95 5.80
C PHE A 62 6.94 13.58 6.99
N ALA A 63 7.67 14.12 7.97
CA ALA A 63 7.14 14.78 9.16
C ALA A 63 6.22 13.89 10.02
N LEU A 64 6.46 12.57 10.01
CA LEU A 64 5.80 11.61 10.89
C LEU A 64 6.78 11.09 11.94
N THR A 65 6.36 11.12 13.20
CA THR A 65 7.07 10.34 14.23
C THR A 65 6.94 8.86 13.93
N LEU A 66 7.92 8.06 14.36
CA LEU A 66 7.88 6.61 14.22
C LEU A 66 6.58 6.00 14.78
N SER A 67 6.08 6.52 15.90
CA SER A 67 4.81 6.07 16.48
C SER A 67 3.62 6.34 15.57
N GLN A 68 3.55 7.52 14.92
CA GLN A 68 2.47 7.83 13.98
C GLN A 68 2.56 6.96 12.73
N ALA A 69 3.77 6.74 12.21
CA ALA A 69 3.99 5.87 11.06
C ALA A 69 3.53 4.43 11.35
N ARG A 70 3.89 3.87 12.51
CA ARG A 70 3.46 2.52 12.91
C ARG A 70 1.95 2.38 13.07
N VAL A 71 1.27 3.41 13.59
CA VAL A 71 -0.20 3.43 13.64
C VAL A 71 -0.79 3.31 12.23
N ILE A 72 -0.34 4.13 11.28
CA ILE A 72 -0.81 4.09 9.89
C ILE A 72 -0.51 2.73 9.24
N ILE A 73 0.70 2.21 9.41
CA ILE A 73 1.10 0.90 8.87
C ILE A 73 0.15 -0.19 9.38
N LYS A 74 -0.15 -0.19 10.69
CA LYS A 74 -1.02 -1.18 11.32
C LYS A 74 -2.47 -1.06 10.85
N GLU A 75 -2.99 0.16 10.71
CA GLU A 75 -4.33 0.41 10.19
C GLU A 75 -4.49 -0.14 8.76
N VAL A 76 -3.53 0.19 7.87
CA VAL A 76 -3.53 -0.29 6.49
C VAL A 76 -3.41 -1.81 6.43
N ALA A 77 -2.54 -2.40 7.26
CA ALA A 77 -2.41 -3.85 7.36
C ALA A 77 -3.69 -4.53 7.86
N GLY A 78 -4.35 -3.96 8.86
CA GLY A 78 -5.61 -4.49 9.40
C GLY A 78 -6.72 -4.52 8.36
N VAL A 79 -6.90 -3.43 7.61
CA VAL A 79 -7.91 -3.38 6.55
C VAL A 79 -7.58 -4.38 5.44
N THR A 80 -6.33 -4.40 4.98
CA THR A 80 -5.93 -5.21 3.82
C THR A 80 -5.77 -6.69 4.12
N ALA A 81 -5.66 -7.09 5.40
CA ALA A 81 -5.73 -8.49 5.80
C ALA A 81 -7.08 -9.15 5.44
N THR A 82 -8.15 -8.36 5.29
CA THR A 82 -9.51 -8.85 4.97
C THR A 82 -9.79 -8.96 3.46
N TRP A 83 -8.80 -8.69 2.61
CA TRP A 83 -8.98 -8.53 1.15
C TRP A 83 -9.68 -9.70 0.47
N ARG A 84 -9.48 -10.95 0.92
CA ARG A 84 -10.15 -12.13 0.33
C ARG A 84 -11.66 -12.08 0.52
N ASP A 85 -12.12 -11.64 1.69
CA ASP A 85 -13.54 -11.59 1.98
C ASP A 85 -14.20 -10.43 1.23
N THR A 86 -13.50 -9.30 1.11
CA THR A 86 -13.90 -8.21 0.20
C THR A 86 -13.99 -8.69 -1.25
N ALA A 87 -12.98 -9.41 -1.75
CA ALA A 87 -12.95 -9.93 -3.13
C ALA A 87 -14.10 -10.91 -3.39
N LYS A 88 -14.40 -11.81 -2.44
CA LYS A 88 -15.57 -12.71 -2.52
C LYS A 88 -16.87 -11.93 -2.54
N ALA A 89 -17.01 -10.93 -1.67
CA ALA A 89 -18.23 -10.13 -1.54
C ALA A 89 -18.57 -9.35 -2.83
N VAL A 90 -17.57 -8.97 -3.62
CA VAL A 90 -17.74 -8.31 -4.93
C VAL A 90 -17.82 -9.30 -6.11
N GLY A 91 -17.84 -10.61 -5.85
CA GLY A 91 -18.09 -11.64 -6.86
C GLY A 91 -16.86 -12.19 -7.59
N ALA A 92 -15.64 -11.95 -7.08
CA ALA A 92 -14.43 -12.52 -7.67
C ALA A 92 -14.41 -14.05 -7.56
N ARG A 93 -13.89 -14.74 -8.57
CA ARG A 93 -13.80 -16.21 -8.58
C ARG A 93 -12.68 -16.67 -7.65
N GLY A 94 -12.84 -17.84 -7.05
CA GLY A 94 -11.83 -18.42 -6.15
C GLY A 94 -10.44 -18.54 -6.79
N SER A 95 -10.36 -18.85 -8.08
CA SER A 95 -9.09 -18.90 -8.82
C SER A 95 -8.41 -17.53 -8.96
N GLU A 96 -9.18 -16.46 -9.19
CA GLU A 96 -8.68 -15.08 -9.31
C GLU A 96 -8.17 -14.59 -7.96
N ILE A 97 -8.94 -14.85 -6.90
CA ILE A 97 -8.54 -14.56 -5.52
C ILE A 97 -7.24 -15.32 -5.23
N ASN A 98 -7.17 -16.62 -5.47
CA ASN A 98 -5.95 -17.40 -5.17
C ASN A 98 -4.71 -16.89 -5.92
N ARG A 99 -4.86 -16.50 -7.19
CA ARG A 99 -3.78 -15.90 -7.97
C ARG A 99 -3.26 -14.60 -7.35
N MET A 100 -4.12 -13.81 -6.71
CA MET A 100 -3.75 -12.54 -6.12
C MET A 100 -3.10 -12.64 -4.74
N GLY A 101 -2.98 -13.86 -4.19
CA GLY A 101 -2.49 -14.12 -2.85
C GLY A 101 -1.19 -13.40 -2.52
N SER A 102 -0.16 -13.54 -3.36
CA SER A 102 1.17 -12.96 -3.08
C SER A 102 1.22 -11.43 -3.13
N ALA A 103 0.19 -10.76 -3.66
CA ALA A 103 0.11 -9.30 -3.64
C ALA A 103 -0.20 -8.76 -2.23
N PHE A 104 -0.92 -9.54 -1.41
CA PHE A 104 -1.38 -9.17 -0.08
C PHE A 104 -0.72 -10.00 1.03
N GLU A 105 -0.47 -11.28 0.78
CA GLU A 105 -0.03 -12.27 1.76
C GLU A 105 1.48 -12.47 1.69
N HIS A 106 2.21 -11.66 2.46
CA HIS A 106 3.66 -11.66 2.53
C HIS A 106 4.15 -11.31 3.95
N ASP A 107 5.43 -11.50 4.25
CA ASP A 107 5.94 -11.36 5.61
C ASP A 107 5.81 -9.93 6.17
N ASP A 108 5.87 -8.89 5.32
CA ASP A 108 5.62 -7.52 5.79
C ASP A 108 4.18 -7.34 6.34
N LEU A 109 3.18 -8.05 5.81
CA LEU A 109 1.82 -7.96 6.35
C LEU A 109 1.78 -8.55 7.76
N LYS A 110 2.43 -9.70 7.96
CA LYS A 110 2.52 -10.34 9.27
C LYS A 110 3.24 -9.44 10.28
N ARG A 111 4.35 -8.81 9.88
CA ARG A 111 5.09 -7.84 10.70
C ARG A 111 4.22 -6.63 11.05
N ALA A 112 3.52 -6.05 10.07
CA ALA A 112 2.69 -4.87 10.27
C ALA A 112 1.52 -5.10 11.24
N LEU A 113 0.92 -6.29 11.23
CA LEU A 113 -0.21 -6.62 12.09
C LEU A 113 0.15 -6.69 13.58
N VAL A 114 1.43 -6.89 13.92
CA VAL A 114 1.93 -7.01 15.29
C VAL A 114 2.64 -5.76 15.82
N LEU A 115 2.65 -4.65 15.05
CA LEU A 115 3.21 -3.36 15.47
C LEU A 115 2.46 -2.71 16.65
#